data_AF-A0A923VDK2-F1
#
_entry.id   AF-A0A923VDK2-F1
#
_cell.length_a   1.000
_cell.length_b   1.000
_cell.length_c   1.000
_cell.angle_alpha   90.00
_cell.angle_beta   90.00
_cell.angle_gamma   90.00
#
_symmetry.space_group_name_H-M   'P 1'
#
loop_
_entity.id
_entity.type
_entity.pdbx_description
1 polymer ?
#
loop_
_entity_poly.entity_id
_entity_poly.type
_entity_poly.pdbx_seq_one_letter_code
_entity_poly.pdbx_strand_id
1 'polypeptide(L)'
;PSVGTFTALVGATNPTLTTGDANEGYFNAIHISFDFWYMGIRSTTLSASTDGWIALGANATAAIPVNDLSGDGGPRPLMALLWYYLHLQLTTNLSYLTTGAAGARIFTL
;
A
#
# COMPACT_ATOMS: atom_id res chain seq x y z
N PRO A 1 18.26 -9.86 15.29
CA PRO A 1 17.39 -10.62 14.35
C PRO A 1 16.00 -10.83 14.96
N SER A 2 14.98 -10.16 14.42
CA SER A 2 13.59 -10.49 14.74
C SER A 2 13.30 -11.90 14.20
N VAL A 3 12.69 -12.76 15.02
CA VAL A 3 12.43 -14.18 14.72
C VAL A 3 11.03 -14.40 14.12
N GLY A 4 10.37 -13.34 13.66
CA GLY A 4 9.04 -13.43 13.06
C GLY A 4 9.11 -14.17 11.72
N THR A 5 8.36 -15.26 11.59
CA THR A 5 8.09 -15.89 10.30
C THR A 5 6.95 -15.15 9.62
N PHE A 6 7.14 -14.75 8.36
CA PHE A 6 6.05 -14.25 7.53
C PHE A 6 4.98 -15.34 7.36
N THR A 7 3.73 -14.99 7.63
CA THR A 7 2.57 -15.83 7.35
C THR A 7 1.76 -15.14 6.26
N ALA A 8 1.68 -15.78 5.08
CA ALA A 8 0.90 -15.25 3.97
C ALA A 8 -0.60 -15.17 4.34
N LEU A 9 -1.27 -14.15 3.81
CA LEU A 9 -2.72 -14.01 3.93
C LEU A 9 -3.44 -15.11 3.15
N VAL A 10 -4.43 -15.75 3.78
CA VAL A 10 -5.29 -16.75 3.13
C VAL A 10 -6.55 -16.06 2.59
N GLY A 11 -6.89 -16.30 1.33
CA GLY A 11 -8.05 -15.66 0.68
C GLY A 11 -7.82 -14.19 0.32
N ALA A 12 -6.56 -13.76 0.24
CA ALA A 12 -6.19 -12.40 -0.11
C ALA A 12 -6.48 -12.07 -1.59
N THR A 13 -6.54 -10.77 -1.87
CA THR A 13 -6.55 -10.24 -3.23
C THR A 13 -5.17 -9.71 -3.58
N ASN A 14 -4.66 -10.07 -4.77
CA ASN A 14 -3.48 -9.47 -5.36
C ASN A 14 -3.93 -8.39 -6.35
N PRO A 15 -3.71 -7.09 -6.08
CA PRO A 15 -4.13 -6.05 -6.99
C PRO A 15 -3.26 -6.07 -8.25
N THR A 16 -3.85 -5.68 -9.37
CA THR A 16 -3.12 -5.48 -10.61
C THR A 16 -2.26 -4.22 -10.50
N LEU A 17 -1.01 -4.31 -10.95
CA LEU A 17 -0.14 -3.14 -11.05
C LEU A 17 -0.81 -2.08 -11.93
N THR A 18 -0.89 -0.84 -11.44
CA THR A 18 -1.52 0.25 -12.18
C THR A 18 -0.60 0.79 -13.26
N THR A 19 0.68 0.98 -12.94
CA THR A 19 1.71 1.47 -13.87
C THR A 19 3.09 1.04 -13.38
N GLY A 20 4.04 0.94 -14.32
CA GLY A 20 5.45 0.67 -14.02
C GLY A 20 5.79 -0.82 -14.09
N ASP A 21 6.77 -1.22 -13.28
CA ASP A 21 7.20 -2.61 -13.13
C ASP A 21 7.47 -2.99 -11.67
N ALA A 22 8.17 -4.11 -11.45
CA ALA A 22 8.47 -4.65 -10.13
C ALA A 22 9.43 -3.79 -9.32
N ASN A 23 10.21 -2.95 -10.01
CA ASN A 23 11.23 -2.10 -9.46
C ASN A 23 10.69 -0.69 -9.28
N GLU A 24 10.09 -0.10 -10.33
CA GLU A 24 9.50 1.23 -10.29
C GLU A 24 8.04 1.20 -10.73
N GLY A 25 7.14 0.95 -9.78
CA GLY A 25 5.70 0.89 -10.04
C GLY A 25 4.84 1.22 -8.84
N TYR A 26 3.53 1.28 -9.10
CA TYR A 26 2.53 1.46 -8.06
C TYR A 26 1.20 0.78 -8.39
N PHE A 27 0.45 0.51 -7.32
CA PHE A 27 -0.89 -0.03 -7.29
C PHE A 27 -1.81 1.05 -6.73
N ASN A 28 -2.78 1.49 -7.51
CA ASN A 28 -3.79 2.46 -7.09
C ASN A 28 -5.12 1.77 -6.79
N ALA A 29 -6.00 2.51 -6.11
CA ALA A 29 -7.38 2.08 -5.83
C ALA A 29 -7.48 0.70 -5.15
N ILE A 30 -6.59 0.40 -4.20
CA ILE A 30 -6.74 -0.76 -3.33
C ILE A 30 -7.86 -0.45 -2.32
N HIS A 31 -8.95 -1.20 -2.34
CA HIS A 31 -10.15 -0.93 -1.53
C HIS A 31 -9.98 -1.43 -0.09
N ILE A 32 -10.05 -0.52 0.88
CA ILE A 32 -10.03 -0.81 2.32
C ILE A 32 -11.33 -1.46 2.79
N SER A 33 -12.44 -1.23 2.06
CA SER A 33 -13.77 -1.80 2.32
C SER A 33 -14.42 -1.35 3.64
N PHE A 34 -13.88 -0.30 4.26
CA PHE A 34 -14.51 0.48 5.32
C PHE A 34 -13.93 1.90 5.36
N ASP A 35 -14.58 2.76 6.14
CA ASP A 35 -14.12 4.13 6.36
C ASP A 35 -12.95 4.11 7.34
N PHE A 36 -11.75 4.38 6.84
CA PHE A 36 -10.58 4.58 7.67
C PHE A 36 -10.37 6.08 7.87
N TRP A 37 -10.37 6.51 9.13
CA TRP A 37 -10.16 7.90 9.49
C TRP A 37 -8.74 8.09 10.03
N TYR A 38 -7.95 8.92 9.36
CA TYR A 38 -6.59 9.26 9.79
C TYR A 38 -6.39 10.78 9.69
N MET A 39 -5.95 11.39 10.79
CA MET A 39 -5.77 12.85 10.90
C MET A 39 -7.00 13.67 10.46
N GLY A 40 -8.21 13.16 10.71
CA GLY A 40 -9.46 13.83 10.33
C GLY A 40 -9.86 13.65 8.85
N ILE A 41 -9.07 12.93 8.06
CA ILE A 41 -9.37 12.62 6.66
C ILE A 41 -9.93 11.20 6.58
N ARG A 42 -11.05 11.06 5.87
CA ARG A 42 -11.67 9.76 5.55
C ARG A 42 -11.04 9.19 4.28
N SER A 43 -10.57 7.96 4.37
CA SER A 43 -10.05 7.19 3.24
C SER A 43 -10.77 5.85 3.15
N THR A 44 -11.17 5.47 1.94
CA THR A 44 -11.76 4.15 1.64
C THR A 44 -10.87 3.32 0.70
N THR A 45 -9.82 3.95 0.20
CA THR A 45 -8.83 3.37 -0.70
C THR A 45 -7.43 3.74 -0.23
N LEU A 46 -6.44 3.00 -0.75
CA LEU A 46 -5.03 3.37 -0.67
C LEU A 46 -4.33 3.08 -1.99
N SER A 47 -3.13 3.64 -2.12
CA SER A 47 -2.17 3.30 -3.14
C SER A 47 -0.89 2.77 -2.48
N ALA A 48 -0.23 1.82 -3.12
CA ALA A 48 1.01 1.22 -2.64
C ALA A 48 2.06 1.24 -3.75
N SER A 49 3.32 1.51 -3.41
CA SER A 49 4.44 1.50 -4.35
C SER A 49 5.31 0.27 -4.19
N THR A 50 6.00 -0.11 -5.26
CA THR A 50 7.08 -1.10 -5.23
C THR A 50 8.26 -0.68 -4.35
N ASP A 51 8.36 0.61 -4.00
CA ASP A 51 9.41 1.19 -3.15
C ASP A 51 9.01 1.27 -1.66
N GLY A 52 7.94 0.57 -1.27
CA GLY A 52 7.59 0.32 0.13
C GLY A 52 6.93 1.49 0.86
N TRP A 53 6.30 2.41 0.11
CA TRP A 53 5.41 3.43 0.65
C TRP A 53 3.94 3.19 0.27
N ILE A 54 3.04 3.71 1.11
CA ILE A 54 1.59 3.65 0.97
C ILE A 54 1.01 5.06 1.12
N ALA A 55 0.05 5.46 0.28
CA ALA A 55 -0.71 6.70 0.41
C ALA A 55 -2.20 6.42 0.60
N LEU A 56 -2.84 7.10 1.56
CA LEU A 56 -4.25 6.90 1.87
C LEU A 56 -5.15 7.86 1.07
N GLY A 57 -6.22 7.33 0.49
CA GLY A 57 -7.28 8.10 -0.17
C GLY A 57 -6.88 8.83 -1.45
N ALA A 58 -5.69 8.55 -1.98
CA ALA A 58 -5.18 9.24 -3.15
C ALA A 58 -4.32 8.33 -4.03
N ASN A 59 -4.36 8.59 -5.33
CA ASN A 59 -3.65 7.82 -6.34
C ASN A 59 -2.20 8.29 -6.47
N ALA A 60 -1.29 7.34 -6.58
CA ALA A 60 0.05 7.58 -7.06
C ALA A 60 0.01 8.01 -8.53
N THR A 61 0.82 9.00 -8.89
CA THR A 61 0.94 9.53 -10.25
C THR A 61 2.31 9.27 -10.87
N ALA A 62 3.29 8.85 -10.07
CA ALA A 62 4.64 8.51 -10.51
C ALA A 62 5.28 7.50 -9.55
N ALA A 63 6.21 6.70 -10.08
CA ALA A 63 7.14 5.85 -9.33
C ALA A 63 8.55 6.34 -9.65
N ILE A 64 8.97 7.40 -8.96
CA ILE A 64 10.27 8.04 -9.22
C ILE A 64 11.27 7.54 -8.17
N PRO A 65 12.46 7.05 -8.55
CA PRO A 65 13.47 6.54 -7.61
C PRO A 65 14.25 7.69 -6.93
N VAL A 66 13.53 8.68 -6.40
CA VAL A 66 14.08 9.83 -5.69
C VAL A 66 13.41 9.98 -4.33
N ASN A 67 14.02 10.80 -3.46
CA ASN A 67 13.44 11.05 -2.15
C ASN A 67 12.20 11.95 -2.21
N ASP A 68 11.03 11.34 -2.35
CA ASP A 68 9.76 12.08 -2.43
C ASP A 68 9.22 12.53 -1.06
N LEU A 69 9.97 12.29 0.04
CA LEU A 69 9.72 12.96 1.33
C LEU A 69 10.33 14.35 1.39
N SER A 70 11.25 14.68 0.47
CA SER A 70 12.01 15.93 0.46
C SER A 70 11.39 17.06 -0.39
N GLY A 71 10.23 16.85 -1.01
CA GLY A 71 9.56 17.87 -1.85
C GLY A 71 8.05 17.68 -2.04
N ASP A 72 7.40 18.69 -2.63
CA ASP A 72 5.95 18.88 -2.83
C ASP A 72 5.24 17.87 -3.79
N GLY A 73 5.65 16.59 -3.86
CA GLY A 73 5.38 15.72 -5.02
C GLY A 73 4.18 14.76 -5.04
N GLY A 74 3.58 14.38 -3.90
CA GLY A 74 2.55 13.32 -3.90
C GLY A 74 1.69 13.25 -2.63
N PRO A 75 0.51 12.61 -2.69
CA PRO A 75 -0.57 12.81 -1.73
C PRO A 75 -0.23 12.30 -0.32
N ARG A 76 -0.44 13.20 0.66
CA ARG A 76 -0.39 12.92 2.09
C ARG A 76 -1.84 12.65 2.56
N PRO A 77 -2.10 11.55 3.29
CA PRO A 77 -1.24 10.93 4.29
C PRO A 77 -0.49 9.68 3.80
N LEU A 78 0.83 9.66 4.02
CA LEU A 78 1.76 8.63 3.55
C LEU A 78 2.34 7.82 4.72
N MET A 79 2.48 6.51 4.52
CA MET A 79 3.16 5.57 5.42
C MET A 79 4.33 4.93 4.66
N ALA A 80 5.56 5.12 5.13
CA ALA A 80 6.77 4.55 4.53
C ALA A 80 7.33 3.45 5.45
N LEU A 81 6.94 2.19 5.20
CA LEU A 81 7.26 1.06 6.08
C LEU A 81 8.69 0.56 5.88
N LEU A 82 9.15 0.56 4.63
CA LEU A 82 10.54 0.28 4.27
C LEU A 82 10.85 1.11 3.03
N TRP A 83 11.61 2.19 3.19
CA TRP A 83 11.92 3.10 2.10
C TRP A 83 13.13 2.60 1.31
N TYR A 84 12.95 1.44 0.71
CA TYR A 84 13.96 0.75 -0.07
C TYR A 84 13.25 -0.12 -1.11
N TYR A 85 13.95 -0.42 -2.19
CA TYR A 85 13.47 -1.36 -3.20
C TYR A 85 13.01 -2.66 -2.56
N LEU A 86 11.73 -2.98 -2.76
CA LEU A 86 11.22 -4.30 -2.45
C LEU A 86 11.46 -5.17 -3.68
N HIS A 87 12.12 -6.32 -3.49
CA HIS A 87 12.20 -7.30 -4.55
C HIS A 87 10.83 -7.97 -4.70
N LEU A 88 10.03 -7.49 -5.66
CA LEU A 88 8.65 -7.92 -5.85
C LEU A 88 8.47 -8.85 -7.06
N GLN A 89 7.60 -9.82 -6.86
CA GLN A 89 6.87 -10.51 -7.90
C GLN A 89 5.46 -9.91 -7.97
N LEU A 90 5.21 -9.15 -9.04
CA LEU A 90 4.06 -8.23 -9.26
C LEU A 90 2.66 -8.84 -9.14
N THR A 91 2.54 -10.15 -8.92
CA THR A 91 1.26 -10.87 -8.82
C THR A 91 1.08 -11.63 -7.51
N THR A 92 2.14 -11.81 -6.72
CA THR A 92 2.09 -12.67 -5.53
C THR A 92 2.63 -12.00 -4.28
N ASN A 93 3.44 -10.94 -4.42
CA ASN A 93 4.11 -10.33 -3.27
C ASN A 93 3.37 -9.15 -2.66
N LEU A 94 2.45 -8.50 -3.39
CA LEU A 94 1.50 -7.57 -2.81
C LEU A 94 0.14 -8.24 -2.72
N SER A 95 -0.39 -8.37 -1.50
CA SER A 95 -1.66 -9.02 -1.23
C SER A 95 -2.37 -8.32 -0.09
N TYR A 96 -3.67 -8.08 -0.21
CA TYR A 96 -4.43 -7.48 0.88
C TYR A 96 -5.67 -8.29 1.24
N LEU A 97 -6.12 -8.11 2.47
CA LEU A 97 -7.35 -8.72 2.99
C LEU A 97 -8.00 -7.80 4.01
N THR A 98 -9.32 -7.64 3.89
CA THR A 98 -10.14 -7.05 4.95
C THR A 98 -10.87 -8.16 5.68
N THR A 99 -10.73 -8.20 7.01
CA THR A 99 -11.37 -9.19 7.88
C THR A 99 -12.21 -8.50 8.96
N GLY A 100 -13.05 -9.26 9.65
CA GLY A 100 -13.87 -8.78 10.77
C GLY A 100 -15.25 -8.24 10.38
N ALA A 101 -16.06 -7.98 11.40
CA ALA A 101 -17.42 -7.44 11.25
C ALA A 101 -17.41 -5.91 11.19
N ALA A 102 -18.51 -5.31 10.72
CA ALA A 102 -18.68 -3.85 10.76
C ALA A 102 -18.43 -3.32 12.19
N GLY A 103 -17.62 -2.27 12.31
CA GLY A 103 -17.20 -1.70 13.60
C GLY A 103 -15.94 -2.32 14.21
N ALA A 104 -15.46 -3.47 13.70
CA ALA A 104 -14.24 -4.14 14.15
C ALA A 104 -13.44 -4.74 12.98
N ARG A 105 -13.44 -4.04 11.83
CA ARG A 105 -12.73 -4.50 10.62
C ARG A 105 -11.24 -4.22 10.73
N ILE A 106 -10.45 -5.13 10.19
CA ILE A 106 -8.99 -5.00 10.06
C ILE A 106 -8.66 -5.13 8.57
N PHE A 107 -7.92 -4.15 8.06
CA PHE A 107 -7.29 -4.23 6.75
C PHE A 107 -5.82 -4.60 6.94
N THR A 108 -5.38 -5.64 6.24
CA THR A 108 -3.98 -6.09 6.22
C THR A 108 -3.48 -6.07 4.77
N LEU A 109 -2.28 -5.53 4.58
CA LEU A 109 -1.51 -5.48 3.32
C LEU A 109 -0.09 -5.95 3.62
#